data_AF-A0A943C792-F1
#
_entry.id   AF-A0A943C792-F1
#
_cell.length_a   1.000
_cell.length_b   1.000
_cell.length_c   1.000
_cell.angle_alpha   90.00
_cell.angle_beta   90.00
_cell.angle_gamma   90.00
#
_symmetry.space_group_name_H-M   'P 1'
#
loop_
_entity.id
_entity.type
_entity.pdbx_description
1 polymer ?
#
loop_
_entity_poly.entity_id
_entity_poly.type
_entity_poly.pdbx_seq_one_letter_code
_entity_poly.pdbx_strand_id
1 'polypeptide(L)'
;MKAKLLRAILVSGLAISCVAPSLTVGATESDADDLSVFESGETVVDDKTMEYRLYDPSDNGYEAESYPLVLFLHGEDAVGDDNEAQLTANRGATLWTEEGLAQQNPVYVLAPQCQDGDWTTEENVALVKQALDDVIAENNVDPDRIYVQGMSIGGTGTWKMLLEYPDVFAAGIPICGQIPEEYYENPDVFKSLVNMPIWAFHTADDDVIPAEETAKAVQALKDAGSKCIKYEEYSAGSITPAHEVWNRVYDIGTPYNWLMVQSRERTQDNTLDPSLLFSKKEISDTVTRVCDYELGQIYVIENEGGVLLIDSGMGGMGEADLYAYIRDEVLKNKDAEFDLLLTHNHVDHVLGIPSLVNSGKLKNIYIHEADKEGLDEWMTNLKVDLGDSLKFLKEGDTVTVGNETIDVLEVPGHTPGSIVFFYNDYIFTGDAIGSGDLWLNGEYVENYLPSIHHFLDEIKARGNSFEILPGHAENKTPFYVQYVEDIGACAEGIVDGSLPVGVYTRRVGAYATYNSGNIYFDSSKVKAE
;
A
#
# COMPACT_ATOMS: atom_id res chain seq x y z
N MET A 1 -37.10 -41.57 66.45
CA MET A 1 -36.85 -40.16 66.10
C MET A 1 -37.69 -39.82 64.87
N LYS A 2 -38.37 -38.67 64.91
CA LYS A 2 -39.45 -38.15 64.04
C LYS A 2 -39.08 -38.15 62.53
N ALA A 3 -39.91 -38.73 61.63
CA ALA A 3 -40.98 -38.08 60.81
C ALA A 3 -40.45 -37.00 59.84
N LYS A 4 -40.82 -36.80 58.56
CA LYS A 4 -41.95 -37.13 57.65
C LYS A 4 -41.48 -36.67 56.23
N LEU A 5 -41.73 -37.38 55.11
CA LEU A 5 -42.92 -37.39 54.24
C LEU A 5 -42.96 -36.35 53.07
N LEU A 6 -42.97 -36.90 51.83
CA LEU A 6 -43.84 -36.58 50.66
C LEU A 6 -43.56 -35.42 49.65
N ARG A 7 -43.66 -35.82 48.35
CA ARG A 7 -44.13 -35.12 47.10
C ARG A 7 -43.29 -33.92 46.59
N ALA A 8 -43.23 -33.57 45.30
CA ALA A 8 -44.13 -33.74 44.15
C ALA A 8 -43.34 -33.70 42.83
N ILE A 9 -43.92 -34.29 41.79
CA ILE A 9 -43.55 -34.14 40.37
C ILE A 9 -44.03 -32.77 39.89
N LEU A 10 -43.14 -31.95 39.33
CA LEU A 10 -43.48 -30.81 38.48
C LEU A 10 -42.68 -30.92 37.18
N VAL A 11 -43.42 -30.88 36.07
CA VAL A 11 -42.92 -30.75 34.70
C VAL A 11 -42.67 -29.27 34.43
N SER A 12 -41.46 -28.93 33.97
CA SER A 12 -41.17 -27.63 33.36
C SER A 12 -40.08 -27.80 32.31
N GLY A 13 -40.35 -27.30 31.10
CA GLY A 13 -39.60 -27.56 29.87
C GLY A 13 -38.14 -27.11 29.90
N LEU A 14 -37.31 -27.87 29.19
CA LEU A 14 -35.97 -27.46 28.78
C LEU A 14 -36.10 -26.31 27.76
N ALA A 15 -35.69 -25.11 28.15
CA ALA A 15 -35.12 -24.16 27.21
C ALA A 15 -33.67 -24.60 26.97
N ILE A 16 -33.36 -25.03 25.75
CA ILE A 16 -31.99 -25.23 25.30
C ILE A 16 -31.43 -23.82 25.05
N SER A 17 -30.65 -23.33 26.00
CA SER A 17 -29.78 -22.17 25.81
C SER A 17 -28.67 -22.58 24.83
N CYS A 18 -28.70 -22.03 23.62
CA CYS A 18 -27.52 -21.98 22.76
C CYS A 18 -26.52 -21.03 23.42
N VAL A 19 -25.62 -21.58 24.24
CA VAL A 19 -24.39 -20.90 24.60
C VAL A 19 -23.50 -20.96 23.37
N ALA A 20 -23.44 -19.86 22.62
CA ALA A 20 -22.38 -19.68 21.64
C ALA A 20 -21.04 -19.83 22.36
N PRO A 21 -20.07 -20.61 21.84
CA PRO A 21 -18.76 -20.65 22.43
C PRO A 21 -18.17 -19.25 22.29
N SER A 22 -17.94 -18.57 23.42
CA SER A 22 -17.02 -17.46 23.46
C SER A 22 -15.64 -18.03 23.10
N LEU A 23 -15.27 -17.94 21.84
CA LEU A 23 -13.86 -17.88 21.48
C LEU A 23 -13.38 -16.56 22.05
N THR A 24 -12.93 -16.60 23.30
CA THR A 24 -11.86 -15.72 23.71
C THR A 24 -10.74 -16.01 22.72
N VAL A 25 -10.55 -15.12 21.74
CA VAL A 25 -9.23 -14.91 21.17
C VAL A 25 -8.37 -14.60 22.38
N GLY A 26 -7.67 -15.62 22.88
CA GLY A 26 -6.44 -15.34 23.58
C GLY A 26 -5.63 -14.56 22.57
N ALA A 27 -5.21 -13.34 22.93
CA ALA A 27 -3.99 -12.84 22.35
C ALA A 27 -3.01 -14.02 22.44
N THR A 28 -2.66 -14.60 21.30
CA THR A 28 -1.39 -15.29 21.23
C THR A 28 -0.42 -14.27 21.77
N GLU A 29 0.33 -14.65 22.81
CA GLU A 29 1.55 -13.94 23.14
C GLU A 29 2.21 -13.67 21.78
N SER A 30 2.43 -12.40 21.44
CA SER A 30 3.22 -12.05 20.27
C SER A 30 4.45 -12.94 20.34
N ASP A 31 4.66 -13.79 19.35
CA ASP A 31 5.92 -14.49 19.21
C ASP A 31 6.98 -13.41 19.34
N ALA A 32 7.74 -13.41 20.44
CA ALA A 32 8.86 -12.50 20.57
C ALA A 32 9.73 -12.78 19.35
N ASP A 33 9.99 -11.75 18.53
CA ASP A 33 10.77 -11.88 17.30
C ASP A 33 11.97 -12.81 17.58
N ASP A 34 12.08 -13.91 16.84
CA ASP A 34 13.18 -14.85 17.04
C ASP A 34 14.46 -14.20 16.55
N LEU A 35 15.11 -13.40 17.40
CA LEU A 35 16.31 -12.65 17.05
C LEU A 35 17.49 -13.54 16.69
N SER A 36 17.38 -14.87 16.90
CA SER A 36 18.40 -15.83 16.47
C SER A 36 18.50 -15.98 14.96
N VAL A 37 17.50 -15.50 14.20
CA VAL A 37 17.54 -15.43 12.74
C VAL A 37 18.47 -14.34 12.20
N PHE A 38 18.93 -13.42 13.07
CA PHE A 38 19.93 -12.43 12.71
C PHE A 38 21.34 -12.91 13.12
N GLU A 39 22.29 -12.84 12.20
CA GLU A 39 23.69 -13.07 12.47
C GLU A 39 24.39 -11.79 12.91
N SER A 40 25.37 -11.89 13.81
CA SER A 40 26.20 -10.76 14.22
C SER A 40 27.38 -10.57 13.27
N GLY A 41 27.65 -9.33 12.88
CA GLY A 41 28.87 -8.94 12.16
C GLY A 41 29.47 -7.65 12.70
N GLU A 42 30.65 -7.31 12.19
CA GLU A 42 31.35 -6.05 12.47
C GLU A 42 32.02 -5.54 11.20
N THR A 43 32.12 -4.23 11.05
CA THR A 43 32.95 -3.59 10.02
C THR A 43 33.94 -2.64 10.66
N VAL A 44 35.07 -2.42 9.99
CA VAL A 44 36.16 -1.57 10.49
C VAL A 44 36.62 -0.60 9.41
N VAL A 45 36.60 0.70 9.71
CA VAL A 45 37.14 1.79 8.88
C VAL A 45 37.99 2.69 9.76
N ASP A 46 39.24 2.96 9.36
CA ASP A 46 40.18 3.85 10.07
C ASP A 46 40.29 3.60 11.60
N ASP A 47 40.44 2.32 11.99
CA ASP A 47 40.52 1.83 13.39
C ASP A 47 39.24 2.03 14.23
N LYS A 48 38.11 2.34 13.59
CA LYS A 48 36.79 2.43 14.20
C LYS A 48 35.95 1.25 13.79
N THR A 49 35.19 0.71 14.74
CA THR A 49 34.38 -0.49 14.56
C THR A 49 32.91 -0.14 14.66
N MET A 50 32.10 -0.67 13.76
CA MET A 50 30.64 -0.64 13.86
C MET A 50 30.11 -2.07 13.82
N GLU A 51 29.36 -2.44 14.84
CA GLU A 51 28.68 -3.73 14.91
C GLU A 51 27.38 -3.67 14.12
N TYR A 52 26.97 -4.80 13.56
CA TYR A 52 25.71 -4.92 12.85
C TYR A 52 25.07 -6.30 13.03
N ARG A 53 23.77 -6.36 12.70
CA ARG A 53 22.98 -7.57 12.60
C ARG A 53 22.52 -7.76 11.16
N LEU A 54 22.62 -8.98 10.65
CA LEU A 54 22.23 -9.34 9.28
C LEU A 54 21.19 -10.46 9.31
N TYR A 55 20.06 -10.24 8.66
CA TYR A 55 19.12 -11.30 8.33
C TYR A 55 19.34 -11.75 6.88
N ASP A 56 19.54 -13.04 6.66
CA ASP A 56 19.60 -13.68 5.35
C ASP A 56 18.30 -14.47 5.08
N PRO A 57 17.50 -14.11 4.07
CA PRO A 57 16.26 -14.82 3.76
C PRO A 57 16.49 -16.26 3.26
N SER A 58 17.64 -16.56 2.64
CA SER A 58 17.96 -17.89 2.14
C SER A 58 18.23 -18.89 3.26
N ASP A 59 18.86 -18.47 4.35
CA ASP A 59 19.05 -19.29 5.56
C ASP A 59 17.73 -19.59 6.28
N ASN A 60 16.67 -18.85 5.94
CA ASN A 60 15.33 -18.99 6.48
C ASN A 60 14.35 -19.69 5.52
N GLY A 61 14.88 -20.34 4.47
CA GLY A 61 14.11 -21.25 3.60
C GLY A 61 13.34 -20.57 2.47
N TYR A 62 13.62 -19.31 2.18
CA TYR A 62 13.09 -18.61 1.01
C TYR A 62 14.03 -18.77 -0.18
N GLU A 63 13.50 -19.14 -1.35
CA GLU A 63 14.29 -19.44 -2.55
C GLU A 63 14.10 -18.34 -3.61
N ALA A 64 15.19 -17.69 -4.04
CA ALA A 64 15.21 -16.73 -5.14
C ALA A 64 16.59 -16.69 -5.84
N GLU A 65 16.63 -16.19 -7.08
CA GLU A 65 17.90 -16.01 -7.82
C GLU A 65 18.79 -14.91 -7.24
N SER A 66 18.19 -13.91 -6.61
CA SER A 66 18.81 -12.84 -5.82
C SER A 66 17.74 -12.20 -4.94
N TYR A 67 18.15 -11.52 -3.87
CA TYR A 67 17.23 -10.88 -2.91
C TYR A 67 17.53 -9.38 -2.82
N PRO A 68 16.50 -8.53 -2.66
CA PRO A 68 16.69 -7.15 -2.25
C PRO A 68 17.42 -7.05 -0.91
N LEU A 69 17.89 -5.86 -0.58
CA LEU A 69 18.46 -5.54 0.73
C LEU A 69 17.84 -4.26 1.29
N VAL A 70 17.45 -4.30 2.56
CA VAL A 70 17.04 -3.14 3.34
C VAL A 70 18.12 -2.82 4.38
N LEU A 71 18.72 -1.63 4.25
CA LEU A 71 19.52 -1.02 5.30
C LEU A 71 18.59 -0.32 6.29
N PHE A 72 18.57 -0.78 7.53
CA PHE A 72 17.79 -0.18 8.62
C PHE A 72 18.68 0.65 9.56
N LEU A 73 18.35 1.93 9.73
CA LEU A 73 19.04 2.84 10.65
C LEU A 73 18.13 3.15 11.85
N HIS A 74 18.56 2.74 13.05
CA HIS A 74 17.76 2.85 14.27
C HIS A 74 17.68 4.28 14.84
N GLY A 75 16.69 4.51 15.71
CA GLY A 75 16.51 5.73 16.49
C GLY A 75 17.37 5.80 17.77
N GLU A 76 17.18 6.82 18.59
CA GLU A 76 18.02 7.07 19.77
C GLU A 76 17.96 5.95 20.82
N ASP A 77 16.84 5.24 20.92
CA ASP A 77 16.62 4.17 21.90
C ASP A 77 17.53 2.94 21.71
N ALA A 78 18.20 2.83 20.56
CA ALA A 78 19.09 1.73 20.22
C ALA A 78 20.58 2.13 20.14
N VAL A 79 20.92 3.36 20.52
CA VAL A 79 22.32 3.83 20.57
C VAL A 79 23.12 3.03 21.59
N GLY A 80 24.23 2.45 21.14
CA GLY A 80 25.06 1.59 21.99
C GLY A 80 26.03 0.72 21.23
N ASP A 81 26.61 -0.25 21.95
CA ASP A 81 27.62 -1.21 21.52
C ASP A 81 27.31 -2.63 22.04
N ASP A 82 26.03 -2.95 22.22
CA ASP A 82 25.58 -4.26 22.70
C ASP A 82 25.24 -5.24 21.57
N ASN A 83 25.16 -4.75 20.33
CA ASN A 83 24.72 -5.43 19.11
C ASN A 83 23.35 -6.12 19.25
N GLU A 84 22.48 -5.61 20.13
CA GLU A 84 21.14 -6.16 20.40
C GLU A 84 20.05 -5.08 20.28
N ALA A 85 20.29 -3.88 20.83
CA ALA A 85 19.25 -2.87 20.99
C ALA A 85 18.61 -2.43 19.65
N GLN A 86 19.36 -2.45 18.55
CA GLN A 86 18.87 -2.11 17.22
C GLN A 86 17.84 -3.09 16.66
N LEU A 87 17.71 -4.29 17.26
CA LEU A 87 16.66 -5.26 16.92
C LEU A 87 15.48 -5.22 17.91
N THR A 88 15.68 -4.75 19.14
CA THR A 88 14.68 -4.85 20.21
C THR A 88 13.96 -3.55 20.53
N ALA A 89 14.55 -2.39 20.19
CA ALA A 89 13.96 -1.09 20.54
C ALA A 89 12.64 -0.81 19.80
N ASN A 90 12.50 -1.34 18.58
CA ASN A 90 11.30 -1.25 17.75
C ASN A 90 11.36 -2.30 16.63
N ARG A 91 10.28 -2.41 15.85
CA ARG A 91 10.12 -3.39 14.75
C ARG A 91 10.85 -3.02 13.45
N GLY A 92 11.63 -1.94 13.40
CA GLY A 92 12.20 -1.43 12.14
C GLY A 92 13.10 -2.42 11.40
N ALA A 93 13.84 -3.26 12.12
CA ALA A 93 14.58 -4.39 11.52
C ALA A 93 13.70 -5.66 11.41
N THR A 94 12.96 -5.99 12.47
CA THR A 94 12.31 -7.30 12.62
C THR A 94 11.01 -7.44 11.84
N LEU A 95 10.34 -6.35 11.43
CA LEU A 95 9.10 -6.40 10.65
C LEU A 95 9.27 -7.22 9.35
N TRP A 96 10.46 -7.14 8.75
CA TRP A 96 10.78 -7.80 7.49
C TRP A 96 10.93 -9.33 7.65
N THR A 97 11.02 -9.81 8.88
CA THR A 97 11.14 -11.23 9.22
C THR A 97 9.80 -11.86 9.59
N GLU A 98 8.73 -11.07 9.70
CA GLU A 98 7.39 -11.57 9.98
C GLU A 98 6.92 -12.47 8.83
N GLU A 99 6.44 -13.69 9.15
CA GLU A 99 6.18 -14.77 8.18
C GLU A 99 5.38 -14.29 6.95
N GLY A 100 4.35 -13.47 7.17
CA GLY A 100 3.50 -12.93 6.09
C GLY A 100 4.23 -11.96 5.16
N LEU A 101 5.11 -11.10 5.68
CA LEU A 101 5.90 -10.16 4.88
C LEU A 101 7.10 -10.86 4.23
N ALA A 102 7.82 -11.68 4.99
CA ALA A 102 8.97 -12.44 4.50
C ALA A 102 8.59 -13.41 3.38
N GLN A 103 7.42 -14.05 3.46
CA GLN A 103 6.92 -14.90 2.37
C GLN A 103 6.60 -14.13 1.09
N GLN A 104 6.11 -12.89 1.21
CA GLN A 104 5.77 -12.05 0.06
C GLN A 104 7.00 -11.34 -0.52
N ASN A 105 7.97 -11.01 0.34
CA ASN A 105 9.07 -10.11 0.07
C ASN A 105 10.35 -10.61 0.77
N PRO A 106 10.91 -11.78 0.39
CA PRO A 106 12.13 -12.26 1.01
C PRO A 106 13.28 -11.28 0.71
N VAL A 107 13.94 -10.80 1.77
CA VAL A 107 14.82 -9.63 1.73
C VAL A 107 15.94 -9.74 2.76
N TYR A 108 17.14 -9.29 2.41
CA TYR A 108 18.20 -9.08 3.39
C TYR A 108 17.90 -7.88 4.27
N VAL A 109 18.15 -7.99 5.57
CA VAL A 109 18.06 -6.83 6.48
C VAL A 109 19.40 -6.59 7.14
N LEU A 110 20.02 -5.45 6.84
CA LEU A 110 21.25 -4.99 7.46
C LEU A 110 20.93 -3.92 8.49
N ALA A 111 21.19 -4.21 9.77
CA ALA A 111 20.92 -3.33 10.90
C ALA A 111 22.22 -3.02 11.69
N PRO A 112 23.00 -2.02 11.25
CA PRO A 112 24.14 -1.50 12.03
C PRO A 112 23.69 -0.85 13.33
N GLN A 113 24.58 -0.80 14.33
CA GLN A 113 24.38 -0.08 15.57
C GLN A 113 25.27 1.16 15.66
N CYS A 114 24.65 2.33 15.78
CA CYS A 114 25.33 3.60 16.01
C CYS A 114 25.69 3.75 17.48
N GLN A 115 26.98 3.92 17.77
CA GLN A 115 27.50 3.96 19.14
C GLN A 115 27.39 5.34 19.80
N ASP A 116 27.49 6.42 19.02
CA ASP A 116 27.58 7.79 19.52
C ASP A 116 26.30 8.62 19.30
N GLY A 117 25.31 8.04 18.61
CA GLY A 117 24.00 8.64 18.38
C GLY A 117 23.93 9.61 17.20
N ASP A 118 24.96 9.67 16.34
CA ASP A 118 24.98 10.55 15.17
C ASP A 118 25.33 9.81 13.87
N TRP A 119 24.32 9.40 13.12
CA TRP A 119 24.50 8.75 11.82
C TRP A 119 25.15 9.63 10.74
N THR A 120 25.30 10.94 10.97
CA THR A 120 25.64 11.90 9.91
C THR A 120 27.12 12.25 9.83
N THR A 121 27.93 11.82 10.80
CA THR A 121 29.37 12.03 10.79
C THR A 121 30.01 11.30 9.59
N GLU A 122 31.07 11.87 9.01
CA GLU A 122 31.79 11.24 7.90
C GLU A 122 32.28 9.83 8.26
N GLU A 123 32.66 9.62 9.53
CA GLU A 123 33.09 8.33 10.07
C GLU A 123 31.96 7.30 10.08
N ASN A 124 30.80 7.64 10.64
CA ASN A 124 29.67 6.71 10.72
C ASN A 124 29.07 6.42 9.34
N VAL A 125 29.02 7.41 8.45
CA VAL A 125 28.60 7.22 7.05
C VAL A 125 29.54 6.25 6.33
N ALA A 126 30.87 6.38 6.52
CA ALA A 126 31.84 5.48 5.93
C ALA A 126 31.73 4.05 6.48
N LEU A 127 31.51 3.88 7.78
CA LEU A 127 31.29 2.58 8.42
C LEU A 127 30.02 1.90 7.88
N VAL A 128 28.88 2.61 7.85
CA VAL A 128 27.63 2.08 7.29
C VAL A 128 27.81 1.69 5.82
N LYS A 129 28.47 2.53 5.03
CA LYS A 129 28.73 2.24 3.62
C LYS A 129 29.62 1.01 3.44
N GLN A 130 30.65 0.84 4.27
CA GLN A 130 31.54 -0.31 4.23
C GLN A 130 30.78 -1.60 4.60
N ALA A 131 30.00 -1.61 5.68
CA ALA A 131 29.17 -2.77 6.04
C ALA A 131 28.20 -3.13 4.91
N LEU A 132 27.57 -2.15 4.27
CA LEU A 132 26.68 -2.36 3.14
C LEU A 132 27.42 -2.99 1.94
N ASP A 133 28.61 -2.47 1.59
CA ASP A 133 29.42 -3.02 0.50
C ASP A 133 29.89 -4.44 0.77
N ASP A 134 30.30 -4.72 2.01
CA ASP A 134 30.73 -6.06 2.44
C ASP A 134 29.58 -7.06 2.30
N VAL A 135 28.39 -6.71 2.82
CA VAL A 135 27.19 -7.56 2.69
C VAL A 135 26.81 -7.78 1.23
N ILE A 136 26.84 -6.74 0.38
CA ILE A 136 26.55 -6.88 -1.06
C ILE A 136 27.57 -7.80 -1.74
N ALA A 137 28.85 -7.70 -1.40
CA ALA A 137 29.92 -8.46 -2.03
C ALA A 137 29.93 -9.95 -1.61
N GLU A 138 29.47 -10.24 -0.39
CA GLU A 138 29.53 -11.58 0.21
C GLU A 138 28.23 -12.39 0.03
N ASN A 139 27.13 -11.74 -0.30
CA ASN A 139 25.80 -12.34 -0.36
C ASN A 139 25.15 -12.21 -1.75
N ASN A 140 24.03 -12.90 -1.96
CA ASN A 140 23.32 -12.90 -3.23
C ASN A 140 22.32 -11.74 -3.34
N VAL A 141 22.83 -10.52 -3.14
CA VAL A 141 22.04 -9.28 -3.14
C VAL A 141 21.79 -8.83 -4.58
N ASP A 142 20.55 -8.39 -4.85
CA ASP A 142 20.19 -7.70 -6.08
C ASP A 142 20.66 -6.24 -6.04
N PRO A 143 21.66 -5.85 -6.85
CA PRO A 143 22.24 -4.50 -6.80
C PRO A 143 21.28 -3.40 -7.28
N ASP A 144 20.20 -3.77 -7.97
CA ASP A 144 19.18 -2.82 -8.44
C ASP A 144 18.04 -2.64 -7.42
N ARG A 145 18.06 -3.41 -6.30
CA ARG A 145 17.04 -3.38 -5.25
C ARG A 145 17.67 -3.27 -3.85
N ILE A 146 18.48 -2.23 -3.68
CA ILE A 146 19.01 -1.82 -2.37
C ILE A 146 18.19 -0.64 -1.86
N TYR A 147 17.69 -0.75 -0.63
CA TYR A 147 16.82 0.23 -0.01
C TYR A 147 17.41 0.72 1.31
N VAL A 148 17.00 1.91 1.75
CA VAL A 148 17.33 2.43 3.08
C VAL A 148 16.09 2.94 3.79
N GLN A 149 15.95 2.58 5.06
CA GLN A 149 14.90 3.11 5.92
C GLN A 149 15.46 3.40 7.32
N GLY A 150 14.81 4.32 8.03
CA GLY A 150 15.20 4.64 9.39
C GLY A 150 14.29 5.65 10.03
N MET A 151 14.36 5.75 11.35
CA MET A 151 13.48 6.61 12.14
C MET A 151 14.25 7.55 13.08
N SER A 152 13.70 8.75 13.33
CA SER A 152 14.31 9.77 14.19
C SER A 152 15.75 10.11 13.76
N ILE A 153 16.77 9.90 14.61
CA ILE A 153 18.18 10.02 14.22
C ILE A 153 18.52 9.14 13.01
N GLY A 154 17.95 7.94 12.90
CA GLY A 154 18.09 7.04 11.75
C GLY A 154 17.31 7.51 10.53
N GLY A 155 16.25 8.29 10.70
CA GLY A 155 15.56 9.00 9.62
C GLY A 155 16.45 10.11 9.04
N THR A 156 17.16 10.83 9.91
CA THR A 156 18.22 11.77 9.51
C THR A 156 19.38 11.06 8.81
N GLY A 157 19.81 9.91 9.32
CA GLY A 157 20.78 9.04 8.66
C GLY A 157 20.33 8.54 7.29
N THR A 158 19.04 8.22 7.13
CA THR A 158 18.45 7.79 5.86
C THR A 158 18.58 8.88 4.81
N TRP A 159 18.20 10.12 5.15
CA TRP A 159 18.41 11.27 4.27
C TRP A 159 19.89 11.47 3.91
N LYS A 160 20.80 11.36 4.88
CA LYS A 160 22.24 11.47 4.67
C LYS A 160 22.76 10.43 3.68
N MET A 161 22.38 9.16 3.85
CA MET A 161 22.80 8.07 2.97
C MET A 161 22.29 8.24 1.55
N LEU A 162 21.03 8.66 1.37
CA LEU A 162 20.46 8.93 0.05
C LEU A 162 21.25 10.04 -0.67
N LEU A 163 21.57 11.14 0.02
CA LEU A 163 22.29 12.29 -0.56
C LEU A 163 23.76 11.99 -0.89
N GLU A 164 24.47 11.22 -0.05
CA GLU A 164 25.87 10.88 -0.26
C GLU A 164 26.06 9.76 -1.29
N TYR A 165 25.13 8.80 -1.36
CA TYR A 165 25.23 7.63 -2.22
C TYR A 165 23.97 7.43 -3.09
N PRO A 166 23.59 8.43 -3.92
CA PRO A 166 22.36 8.38 -4.72
C PRO A 166 22.36 7.26 -5.78
N ASP A 167 23.54 6.78 -6.18
CA ASP A 167 23.70 5.72 -7.17
C ASP A 167 23.58 4.30 -6.57
N VAL A 168 23.47 4.18 -5.25
CA VAL A 168 23.36 2.87 -4.56
C VAL A 168 21.90 2.48 -4.38
N PHE A 169 21.06 3.43 -3.96
CA PHE A 169 19.70 3.12 -3.51
C PHE A 169 18.69 3.18 -4.65
N ALA A 170 17.79 2.20 -4.65
CA ALA A 170 16.61 2.15 -5.51
C ALA A 170 15.43 2.93 -4.93
N ALA A 171 15.36 3.06 -3.60
CA ALA A 171 14.32 3.81 -2.89
C ALA A 171 14.68 4.02 -1.41
N GLY A 172 13.96 4.94 -0.74
CA GLY A 172 14.13 5.16 0.70
C GLY A 172 12.86 5.53 1.46
N ILE A 173 12.83 5.20 2.76
CA ILE A 173 11.76 5.53 3.71
C ILE A 173 12.36 6.25 4.93
N PRO A 174 12.53 7.59 4.88
CA PRO A 174 12.88 8.38 6.05
C PRO A 174 11.64 8.64 6.91
N ILE A 175 11.72 8.30 8.19
CA ILE A 175 10.64 8.44 9.17
C ILE A 175 11.05 9.45 10.24
N CYS A 176 10.25 10.50 10.45
CA CYS A 176 10.45 11.57 11.44
C CYS A 176 11.90 12.07 11.60
N GLY A 177 12.61 12.25 10.48
CA GLY A 177 14.00 12.73 10.44
C GLY A 177 14.14 14.05 9.69
N GLN A 178 15.35 14.64 9.76
CA GLN A 178 15.69 15.89 9.09
C GLN A 178 16.87 15.72 8.13
N ILE A 179 16.99 16.61 7.14
CA ILE A 179 18.21 16.70 6.32
C ILE A 179 19.18 17.64 7.04
N PRO A 180 20.47 17.27 7.22
CA PRO A 180 21.47 18.17 7.79
C PRO A 180 21.52 19.53 7.08
N GLU A 181 21.63 20.62 7.84
CA GLU A 181 21.40 21.98 7.33
C GLU A 181 22.35 22.36 6.18
N GLU A 182 23.57 21.83 6.20
CA GLU A 182 24.60 22.08 5.19
C GLU A 182 24.19 21.71 3.76
N TYR A 183 23.28 20.75 3.58
CA TYR A 183 22.78 20.37 2.26
C TYR A 183 21.91 21.46 1.64
N TYR A 184 21.20 22.24 2.45
CA TYR A 184 20.40 23.36 1.95
C TYR A 184 21.27 24.53 1.48
N GLU A 185 22.54 24.61 1.89
CA GLU A 185 23.48 25.60 1.37
C GLU A 185 23.87 25.33 -0.09
N ASN A 186 23.69 24.09 -0.56
CA ASN A 186 23.92 23.68 -1.95
C ASN A 186 22.72 22.91 -2.53
N PRO A 187 21.63 23.58 -2.94
CA PRO A 187 20.42 22.92 -3.42
C PRO A 187 20.59 22.01 -4.64
N ASP A 188 21.72 22.10 -5.37
CA ASP A 188 22.00 21.21 -6.49
C ASP A 188 22.18 19.74 -6.06
N VAL A 189 22.47 19.47 -4.79
CA VAL A 189 22.53 18.10 -4.24
C VAL A 189 21.20 17.37 -4.36
N PHE A 190 20.06 18.06 -4.31
CA PHE A 190 18.74 17.43 -4.44
C PHE A 190 18.46 16.92 -5.85
N LYS A 191 19.21 17.40 -6.86
CA LYS A 191 19.06 16.95 -8.26
C LYS A 191 19.42 15.48 -8.45
N SER A 192 20.28 14.91 -7.59
CA SER A 192 20.61 13.47 -7.67
C SER A 192 19.45 12.57 -7.22
N LEU A 193 18.44 13.13 -6.53
CA LEU A 193 17.33 12.38 -5.95
C LEU A 193 16.00 12.61 -6.66
N VAL A 194 15.94 13.45 -7.71
CA VAL A 194 14.65 13.90 -8.29
C VAL A 194 13.77 12.77 -8.80
N ASN A 195 14.38 11.69 -9.30
CA ASN A 195 13.70 10.50 -9.79
C ASN A 195 13.82 9.30 -8.84
N MET A 196 14.44 9.48 -7.68
CA MET A 196 14.54 8.41 -6.70
C MET A 196 13.20 8.28 -5.96
N PRO A 197 12.56 7.11 -5.96
CA PRO A 197 11.38 6.85 -5.14
C PRO A 197 11.70 7.04 -3.66
N ILE A 198 11.06 8.03 -3.03
CA ILE A 198 11.19 8.29 -1.59
C ILE A 198 9.79 8.49 -1.02
N TRP A 199 9.50 7.83 0.10
CA TRP A 199 8.25 8.03 0.83
C TRP A 199 8.56 8.41 2.29
N ALA A 200 8.39 9.70 2.59
CA ALA A 200 8.66 10.26 3.90
C ALA A 200 7.42 10.24 4.81
N PHE A 201 7.62 10.06 6.11
CA PHE A 201 6.55 9.97 7.11
C PHE A 201 6.83 10.85 8.32
N HIS A 202 5.81 11.51 8.85
CA HIS A 202 5.90 12.32 10.08
C HIS A 202 4.53 12.45 10.77
N THR A 203 4.47 12.70 12.07
CA THR A 203 3.23 13.16 12.74
C THR A 203 3.24 14.69 12.89
N ALA A 204 2.13 15.35 12.60
CA ALA A 204 2.03 16.81 12.62
C ALA A 204 2.32 17.47 13.99
N ASP A 205 2.18 16.74 15.10
CA ASP A 205 2.44 17.21 16.46
C ASP A 205 3.64 16.53 17.13
N ASP A 206 4.60 16.03 16.33
CA ASP A 206 5.90 15.58 16.83
C ASP A 206 6.60 16.69 17.64
N ASP A 207 6.91 16.39 18.91
CA ASP A 207 7.49 17.31 19.87
C ASP A 207 9.00 17.15 20.06
N VAL A 208 9.63 16.24 19.31
CA VAL A 208 11.07 15.97 19.34
C VAL A 208 11.75 16.53 18.09
N ILE A 209 11.29 16.12 16.90
CA ILE A 209 11.75 16.67 15.61
C ILE A 209 10.50 17.27 14.94
N PRO A 210 10.42 18.59 14.73
CA PRO A 210 9.22 19.18 14.14
C PRO A 210 8.95 18.65 12.73
N ALA A 211 7.68 18.38 12.40
CA ALA A 211 7.25 17.89 11.08
C ALA A 211 7.67 18.83 9.93
N GLU A 212 7.87 20.12 10.24
CA GLU A 212 8.41 21.10 9.30
C GLU A 212 9.78 20.69 8.72
N GLU A 213 10.58 19.90 9.42
CA GLU A 213 11.88 19.46 8.91
C GLU A 213 11.73 18.44 7.77
N THR A 214 10.80 17.49 7.89
CA THR A 214 10.47 16.58 6.78
C THR A 214 9.76 17.33 5.66
N ALA A 215 8.84 18.26 5.98
CA ALA A 215 8.19 19.09 4.96
C ALA A 215 9.20 19.96 4.19
N LYS A 216 10.23 20.50 4.85
CA LYS A 216 11.34 21.25 4.24
C LYS A 216 12.13 20.38 3.26
N ALA A 217 12.46 19.14 3.65
CA ALA A 217 13.14 18.18 2.79
C ALA A 217 12.33 17.83 1.54
N VAL A 218 11.04 17.51 1.72
CA VAL A 218 10.09 17.22 0.63
C VAL A 218 9.97 18.41 -0.32
N GLN A 219 9.86 19.63 0.21
CA GLN A 219 9.78 20.83 -0.60
C GLN A 219 11.07 21.08 -1.39
N ALA A 220 12.24 20.85 -0.81
CA ALA A 220 13.52 20.98 -1.51
C ALA A 220 13.63 20.02 -2.70
N LEU A 221 13.17 18.77 -2.56
CA LEU A 221 13.10 17.81 -3.67
C LEU A 221 12.11 18.23 -4.75
N LYS A 222 10.92 18.71 -4.37
CA LYS A 222 9.93 19.26 -5.32
C LYS A 222 10.47 20.46 -6.08
N ASP A 223 11.14 21.38 -5.39
CA ASP A 223 11.78 22.56 -5.99
C ASP A 223 12.93 22.19 -6.94
N ALA A 224 13.63 21.09 -6.65
CA ALA A 224 14.64 20.50 -7.54
C ALA A 224 14.03 19.79 -8.77
N GLY A 225 12.72 19.55 -8.77
CA GLY A 225 11.97 18.97 -9.88
C GLY A 225 11.47 17.54 -9.65
N SER A 226 11.55 17.00 -8.43
CA SER A 226 11.01 15.68 -8.13
C SER A 226 9.49 15.65 -8.26
N LYS A 227 8.99 14.69 -9.04
CA LYS A 227 7.55 14.40 -9.18
C LYS A 227 7.11 13.16 -8.41
N CYS A 228 8.06 12.38 -7.90
CA CYS A 228 7.81 11.07 -7.31
C CYS A 228 8.01 11.03 -5.78
N ILE A 229 8.50 12.10 -5.15
CA ILE A 229 8.61 12.22 -3.69
C ILE A 229 7.21 12.19 -3.05
N LYS A 230 6.99 11.21 -2.16
CA LYS A 230 5.76 11.04 -1.38
C LYS A 230 5.98 11.53 0.05
N TYR A 231 4.96 12.16 0.62
CA TYR A 231 4.97 12.60 2.01
C TYR A 231 3.62 12.28 2.65
N GLU A 232 3.66 11.51 3.73
CA GLU A 232 2.50 11.24 4.57
C GLU A 232 2.70 11.89 5.94
N GLU A 233 1.93 12.95 6.19
CA GLU A 233 1.86 13.61 7.49
C GLU A 233 0.62 13.13 8.23
N TYR A 234 0.80 12.44 9.35
CA TYR A 234 -0.30 12.00 10.20
C TYR A 234 -0.86 13.14 11.03
N SER A 235 -2.18 13.09 11.26
CA SER A 235 -2.90 14.17 11.93
C SER A 235 -2.49 14.31 13.40
N ALA A 236 -2.46 15.55 13.89
CA ALA A 236 -2.12 15.83 15.30
C ALA A 236 -3.02 15.05 16.27
N GLY A 237 -2.41 14.43 17.28
CA GLY A 237 -3.08 13.61 18.29
C GLY A 237 -3.56 12.24 17.80
N SER A 238 -3.26 11.84 16.56
CA SER A 238 -3.61 10.51 16.03
C SER A 238 -2.62 9.42 16.43
N ILE A 239 -1.38 9.80 16.78
CA ILE A 239 -0.31 8.93 17.24
C ILE A 239 0.09 9.34 18.66
N THR A 240 0.39 8.38 19.53
CA THR A 240 0.85 8.66 20.90
C THR A 240 1.87 7.60 21.34
N PRO A 241 3.11 8.00 21.69
CA PRO A 241 3.67 9.35 21.61
C PRO A 241 3.80 9.86 20.15
N ALA A 242 3.66 11.16 19.91
CA ALA A 242 3.61 11.73 18.55
C ALA A 242 4.90 11.46 17.74
N HIS A 243 6.05 11.47 18.42
CA HIS A 243 7.35 11.16 17.82
C HIS A 243 7.44 9.72 17.29
N GLU A 244 6.74 8.76 17.90
CA GLU A 244 6.84 7.34 17.57
C GLU A 244 6.00 6.92 16.35
N VAL A 245 5.97 7.78 15.33
CA VAL A 245 5.21 7.57 14.10
C VAL A 245 5.57 6.26 13.39
N TRP A 246 6.81 5.79 13.56
CA TRP A 246 7.30 4.54 13.00
C TRP A 246 6.45 3.34 13.41
N ASN A 247 5.89 3.29 14.62
CA ASN A 247 5.02 2.20 15.04
C ASN A 247 3.82 2.06 14.10
N ARG A 248 3.22 3.20 13.72
CA ARG A 248 2.11 3.21 12.77
C ARG A 248 2.56 2.86 11.35
N VAL A 249 3.72 3.34 10.92
CA VAL A 249 4.27 2.97 9.60
C VAL A 249 4.50 1.45 9.54
N TYR A 250 5.08 0.85 10.58
CA TYR A 250 5.33 -0.59 10.71
C TYR A 250 4.04 -1.44 10.74
N ASP A 251 2.91 -0.86 11.16
CA ASP A 251 1.60 -1.52 11.16
C ASP A 251 0.86 -1.43 9.83
N ILE A 252 1.30 -0.59 8.90
CA ILE A 252 0.70 -0.47 7.57
C ILE A 252 1.62 -1.21 6.59
N GLY A 253 1.14 -2.29 5.97
CA GLY A 253 1.94 -3.04 4.98
C GLY A 253 2.26 -2.25 3.70
N THR A 254 1.47 -1.24 3.38
CA THR A 254 1.52 -0.48 2.12
C THR A 254 2.89 0.14 1.81
N PRO A 255 3.56 0.87 2.72
CA PRO A 255 4.88 1.46 2.44
C PRO A 255 5.94 0.40 2.11
N TYR A 256 5.91 -0.75 2.77
CA TYR A 256 6.87 -1.84 2.53
C TYR A 256 6.57 -2.56 1.22
N ASN A 257 5.30 -2.80 0.93
CA ASN A 257 4.89 -3.36 -0.35
C ASN A 257 5.26 -2.44 -1.52
N TRP A 258 5.10 -1.12 -1.34
CA TRP A 258 5.55 -0.10 -2.27
C TRP A 258 7.06 -0.08 -2.43
N LEU A 259 7.83 -0.22 -1.34
CA LEU A 259 9.29 -0.22 -1.40
C LEU A 259 9.81 -1.37 -2.27
N MET A 260 9.24 -2.56 -2.07
CA MET A 260 9.66 -3.80 -2.73
C MET A 260 9.32 -3.86 -4.22
N VAL A 261 8.56 -2.91 -4.77
CA VAL A 261 8.32 -2.79 -6.23
C VAL A 261 9.20 -1.74 -6.90
N GLN A 262 10.07 -1.07 -6.13
CA GLN A 262 11.05 -0.12 -6.67
C GLN A 262 12.33 -0.85 -7.11
N SER A 263 12.94 -0.38 -8.18
CA SER A 263 14.19 -0.91 -8.71
C SER A 263 14.90 0.14 -9.57
N ARG A 264 16.23 0.17 -9.51
CA ARG A 264 17.07 1.01 -10.40
C ARG A 264 17.00 0.58 -11.85
N GLU A 265 16.76 -0.70 -12.14
CA GLU A 265 16.53 -1.16 -13.51
C GLU A 265 15.31 -0.46 -14.12
N ARG A 266 14.21 -0.40 -13.35
CA ARG A 266 12.96 0.27 -13.76
C ARG A 266 13.20 1.76 -14.05
N THR A 267 13.95 2.45 -13.20
CA THR A 267 14.23 3.89 -13.35
C THR A 267 15.45 4.20 -14.23
N GLN A 268 16.08 3.19 -14.82
CA GLN A 268 17.37 3.30 -15.53
C GLN A 268 18.40 4.09 -14.71
N ASP A 269 18.76 3.57 -13.54
CA ASP A 269 19.68 4.22 -12.61
C ASP A 269 19.20 5.62 -12.19
N ASN A 270 17.92 5.74 -11.81
CA ASN A 270 17.30 7.00 -11.36
C ASN A 270 17.34 8.12 -12.44
N THR A 271 17.41 7.77 -13.73
CA THR A 271 17.36 8.74 -14.83
C THR A 271 15.96 8.99 -15.37
N LEU A 272 15.05 8.03 -15.21
CA LEU A 272 13.64 8.14 -15.60
C LEU A 272 12.77 8.48 -14.39
N ASP A 273 11.83 9.39 -14.60
CA ASP A 273 10.79 9.72 -13.63
C ASP A 273 9.85 8.51 -13.44
N PRO A 274 9.83 7.89 -12.25
CA PRO A 274 9.06 6.67 -12.04
C PRO A 274 7.54 6.91 -12.11
N SER A 275 7.06 8.14 -11.89
CA SER A 275 5.63 8.48 -12.01
C SER A 275 5.10 8.35 -13.44
N LEU A 276 6.00 8.32 -14.44
CA LEU A 276 5.68 8.14 -15.85
C LEU A 276 5.76 6.67 -16.31
N LEU A 277 6.11 5.74 -15.41
CA LEU A 277 6.40 4.36 -15.74
C LEU A 277 5.34 3.39 -15.22
N PHE A 278 5.11 2.32 -15.99
CA PHE A 278 4.19 1.24 -15.64
C PHE A 278 4.93 -0.10 -15.52
N SER A 279 4.28 -1.06 -14.87
CA SER A 279 4.69 -2.46 -14.79
C SER A 279 3.49 -3.37 -15.11
N LYS A 280 3.70 -4.66 -15.35
CA LYS A 280 2.61 -5.61 -15.62
C LYS A 280 2.74 -6.92 -14.85
N LYS A 281 1.61 -7.59 -14.65
CA LYS A 281 1.49 -8.97 -14.18
C LYS A 281 0.40 -9.69 -14.97
N GLU A 282 0.72 -10.83 -15.56
CA GLU A 282 -0.28 -11.70 -16.19
C GLU A 282 -1.09 -12.40 -15.09
N ILE A 283 -2.42 -12.25 -15.12
CA ILE A 283 -3.35 -12.87 -14.18
C ILE A 283 -3.91 -14.17 -14.78
N SER A 284 -4.19 -14.15 -16.08
CA SER A 284 -4.59 -15.31 -16.88
C SER A 284 -4.18 -15.12 -18.33
N ASP A 285 -4.52 -16.10 -19.19
CA ASP A 285 -4.28 -16.00 -20.63
C ASP A 285 -4.99 -14.81 -21.30
N THR A 286 -6.04 -14.26 -20.67
CA THR A 286 -6.83 -13.13 -21.20
C THR A 286 -6.76 -11.87 -20.34
N VAL A 287 -6.38 -11.95 -19.07
CA VAL A 287 -6.35 -10.80 -18.15
C VAL A 287 -4.91 -10.45 -17.78
N THR A 288 -4.51 -9.23 -18.10
CA THR A 288 -3.24 -8.64 -17.64
C THR A 288 -3.51 -7.45 -16.75
N ARG A 289 -2.86 -7.42 -15.59
CA ARG A 289 -2.82 -6.26 -14.72
C ARG A 289 -1.65 -5.36 -15.12
N VAL A 290 -1.91 -4.07 -15.26
CA VAL A 290 -0.92 -3.00 -15.39
C VAL A 290 -0.93 -2.19 -14.10
N CYS A 291 0.24 -1.90 -13.54
CA CYS A 291 0.39 -1.14 -12.30
C CYS A 291 1.19 0.14 -12.55
N ASP A 292 0.71 1.28 -12.06
CA ASP A 292 1.45 2.53 -12.08
C ASP A 292 2.37 2.69 -10.85
N TYR A 293 3.00 3.85 -10.71
CA TYR A 293 3.89 4.18 -9.59
C TYR A 293 3.16 4.35 -8.25
N GLU A 294 1.90 4.80 -8.28
CA GLU A 294 1.10 5.11 -7.10
C GLU A 294 0.33 3.89 -6.57
N LEU A 295 0.66 2.69 -7.05
CA LEU A 295 -0.01 1.41 -6.78
C LEU A 295 -1.39 1.25 -7.43
N GLY A 296 -1.79 2.17 -8.31
CA GLY A 296 -3.02 2.08 -9.08
C GLY A 296 -2.98 0.89 -10.04
N GLN A 297 -4.07 0.14 -10.10
CA GLN A 297 -4.24 -1.05 -10.92
C GLN A 297 -5.18 -0.76 -12.10
N ILE A 298 -4.69 -1.09 -13.29
CA ILE A 298 -5.41 -1.03 -14.56
C ILE A 298 -5.49 -2.46 -15.07
N TYR A 299 -6.64 -2.87 -15.58
CA TYR A 299 -6.78 -4.23 -16.12
C TYR A 299 -7.02 -4.20 -17.61
N VAL A 300 -6.30 -5.05 -18.34
CA VAL A 300 -6.44 -5.25 -19.78
C VAL A 300 -6.97 -6.66 -20.00
N ILE A 301 -8.16 -6.74 -20.59
CA ILE A 301 -8.77 -7.99 -21.04
C ILE A 301 -8.57 -8.08 -22.55
N GLU A 302 -7.83 -9.08 -23.02
CA GLU A 302 -7.63 -9.36 -24.45
C GLU A 302 -7.99 -10.81 -24.77
N ASN A 303 -8.99 -11.01 -25.61
CA ASN A 303 -9.38 -12.31 -26.17
C ASN A 303 -9.43 -12.26 -27.70
N GLU A 304 -9.78 -13.37 -28.35
CA GLU A 304 -9.79 -13.46 -29.82
C GLU A 304 -10.71 -12.44 -30.50
N GLY A 305 -11.69 -11.88 -29.78
CA GLY A 305 -12.68 -10.99 -30.35
C GLY A 305 -12.56 -9.52 -29.93
N GLY A 306 -11.65 -9.14 -29.03
CA GLY A 306 -11.48 -7.73 -28.67
C GLY A 306 -10.54 -7.46 -27.50
N VAL A 307 -10.38 -6.16 -27.23
CA VAL A 307 -9.61 -5.60 -26.12
C VAL A 307 -10.51 -4.67 -25.31
N LEU A 308 -10.45 -4.78 -23.99
CA LEU A 308 -11.15 -3.91 -23.06
C LEU A 308 -10.22 -3.53 -21.91
N LEU A 309 -10.22 -2.26 -21.53
CA LEU A 309 -9.49 -1.73 -20.38
C LEU A 309 -10.46 -1.45 -19.23
N ILE A 310 -10.02 -1.66 -18.00
CA ILE A 310 -10.71 -1.25 -16.78
C ILE A 310 -9.80 -0.31 -16.02
N ASP A 311 -10.31 0.91 -15.77
CA ASP A 311 -9.62 2.07 -15.24
C ASP A 311 -8.39 2.51 -16.06
N SER A 312 -7.72 3.58 -15.64
CA SER A 312 -6.60 4.19 -16.36
C SER A 312 -5.44 4.67 -15.47
N GLY A 313 -5.53 4.51 -14.16
CA GLY A 313 -4.46 4.91 -13.23
C GLY A 313 -4.25 6.42 -13.13
N MET A 314 -3.24 6.81 -12.35
CA MET A 314 -2.78 8.19 -12.20
C MET A 314 -2.06 8.69 -13.46
N GLY A 315 -1.36 7.78 -14.15
CA GLY A 315 -0.64 8.06 -15.38
C GLY A 315 0.29 9.27 -15.29
N GLY A 316 1.04 9.44 -14.20
CA GLY A 316 1.93 10.59 -14.00
C GLY A 316 1.19 11.92 -14.04
N MET A 317 0.05 12.02 -13.36
CA MET A 317 -0.88 13.14 -13.45
C MET A 317 -1.38 13.41 -14.88
N GLY A 318 -1.53 12.35 -15.66
CA GLY A 318 -1.92 12.36 -17.08
C GLY A 318 -0.81 12.67 -18.09
N GLU A 319 0.44 12.76 -17.65
CA GLU A 319 1.61 12.97 -18.53
C GLU A 319 2.18 11.67 -19.11
N ALA A 320 1.92 10.53 -18.48
CA ALA A 320 2.44 9.23 -18.92
C ALA A 320 1.70 8.69 -20.15
N ASP A 321 2.43 7.99 -21.02
CA ASP A 321 1.84 7.34 -22.21
C ASP A 321 1.40 5.91 -21.88
N LEU A 322 0.28 5.78 -21.17
CA LEU A 322 -0.32 4.49 -20.82
C LEU A 322 -0.63 3.66 -22.07
N TYR A 323 -1.14 4.29 -23.14
CA TYR A 323 -1.43 3.58 -24.39
C TYR A 323 -0.18 2.96 -25.00
N ALA A 324 0.94 3.70 -25.10
CA ALA A 324 2.18 3.15 -25.64
C ALA A 324 2.65 1.94 -24.84
N TYR A 325 2.62 2.01 -23.50
CA TYR A 325 2.98 0.88 -22.64
C TYR A 325 2.07 -0.33 -22.89
N ILE A 326 0.74 -0.13 -22.87
CA ILE A 326 -0.23 -1.21 -23.13
C ILE A 326 -0.01 -1.81 -24.53
N ARG A 327 0.15 -0.99 -25.56
CA ARG A 327 0.40 -1.44 -26.94
C ARG A 327 1.68 -2.27 -27.05
N ASP A 328 2.75 -1.81 -26.43
CA ASP A 328 4.07 -2.40 -26.66
C ASP A 328 4.35 -3.62 -25.80
N GLU A 329 3.89 -3.59 -24.56
CA GLU A 329 4.20 -4.58 -23.53
C GLU A 329 3.04 -5.52 -23.20
N VAL A 330 1.79 -5.14 -23.46
CA VAL A 330 0.61 -5.93 -23.03
C VAL A 330 -0.12 -6.56 -24.21
N LEU A 331 -0.48 -5.79 -25.23
CA LEU A 331 -1.33 -6.27 -26.32
C LEU A 331 -0.61 -7.27 -27.23
N LYS A 332 -1.26 -8.41 -27.47
CA LYS A 332 -0.88 -9.36 -28.52
C LYS A 332 -1.17 -8.75 -29.89
N ASN A 333 -2.33 -8.08 -30.05
CA ASN A 333 -2.66 -7.31 -31.23
C ASN A 333 -2.46 -5.80 -30.99
N LYS A 334 -1.28 -5.29 -31.36
CA LYS A 334 -0.89 -3.88 -31.19
C LYS A 334 -1.79 -2.87 -31.93
N ASP A 335 -2.55 -3.34 -32.92
CA ASP A 335 -3.45 -2.50 -33.72
C ASP A 335 -4.90 -2.53 -33.24
N ALA A 336 -5.21 -3.30 -32.19
CA ALA A 336 -6.57 -3.44 -31.67
C ALA A 336 -7.17 -2.08 -31.27
N GLU A 337 -8.42 -1.89 -31.63
CA GLU A 337 -9.27 -0.87 -31.03
C GLU A 337 -9.87 -1.44 -29.73
N PHE A 338 -10.15 -0.58 -28.76
CA PHE A 338 -10.56 -1.00 -27.43
C PHE A 338 -11.65 -0.10 -26.84
N ASP A 339 -12.35 -0.63 -25.85
CA ASP A 339 -13.26 0.13 -24.97
C ASP A 339 -12.60 0.31 -23.59
N LEU A 340 -12.99 1.37 -22.87
CA LEU A 340 -12.56 1.66 -21.51
C LEU A 340 -13.76 1.63 -20.57
N LEU A 341 -13.69 0.82 -19.52
CA LEU A 341 -14.64 0.83 -18.41
C LEU A 341 -14.02 1.53 -17.21
N LEU A 342 -14.73 2.48 -16.61
CA LEU A 342 -14.32 3.16 -15.39
C LEU A 342 -15.16 2.63 -14.23
N THR A 343 -14.51 2.17 -13.18
CA THR A 343 -15.18 1.70 -11.95
C THR A 343 -15.76 2.88 -11.17
N HIS A 344 -15.08 4.03 -11.18
CA HIS A 344 -15.48 5.29 -10.54
C HIS A 344 -14.64 6.47 -11.09
N ASN A 345 -14.84 7.69 -10.58
CA ASN A 345 -14.22 8.92 -11.11
C ASN A 345 -13.04 9.51 -10.30
N HIS A 346 -12.43 8.77 -9.37
CA HIS A 346 -11.28 9.33 -8.64
C HIS A 346 -10.08 9.51 -9.56
N VAL A 347 -9.27 10.48 -9.16
CA VAL A 347 -8.16 11.03 -9.96
C VAL A 347 -7.17 9.93 -10.38
N ASP A 348 -6.79 9.08 -9.44
CA ASP A 348 -5.93 7.93 -9.58
C ASP A 348 -6.52 6.77 -10.41
N HIS A 349 -7.76 6.89 -10.89
CA HIS A 349 -8.38 5.93 -11.80
C HIS A 349 -8.62 6.49 -13.21
N VAL A 350 -8.65 7.82 -13.37
CA VAL A 350 -9.09 8.47 -14.63
C VAL A 350 -8.01 9.32 -15.31
N LEU A 351 -6.87 9.56 -14.67
CA LEU A 351 -5.87 10.47 -15.23
C LEU A 351 -5.06 9.89 -16.39
N GLY A 352 -5.03 8.57 -16.59
CA GLY A 352 -4.40 7.96 -17.78
C GLY A 352 -5.16 8.12 -19.10
N ILE A 353 -6.42 8.59 -19.05
CA ILE A 353 -7.31 8.78 -20.22
C ILE A 353 -6.70 9.60 -21.38
N PRO A 354 -5.94 10.69 -21.17
CA PRO A 354 -5.42 11.50 -22.27
C PRO A 354 -4.64 10.69 -23.32
N SER A 355 -3.76 9.78 -22.88
CA SER A 355 -2.98 8.94 -23.80
C SER A 355 -3.87 7.95 -24.58
N LEU A 356 -4.90 7.40 -23.92
CA LEU A 356 -5.86 6.48 -24.53
C LEU A 356 -6.72 7.18 -25.59
N VAL A 357 -7.19 8.40 -25.33
CA VAL A 357 -7.94 9.21 -26.31
C VAL A 357 -7.04 9.61 -27.48
N ASN A 358 -5.82 10.08 -27.21
CA ASN A 358 -4.88 10.52 -28.24
C ASN A 358 -4.39 9.39 -29.15
N SER A 359 -4.55 8.12 -28.74
CA SER A 359 -4.22 6.95 -29.56
C SER A 359 -5.06 6.84 -30.84
N GLY A 360 -6.28 7.38 -30.83
CA GLY A 360 -7.28 7.17 -31.89
C GLY A 360 -7.82 5.74 -31.99
N LYS A 361 -7.54 4.87 -31.01
CA LYS A 361 -7.97 3.47 -30.94
C LYS A 361 -9.09 3.22 -29.92
N LEU A 362 -9.32 4.16 -29.00
CA LEU A 362 -10.39 4.11 -28.01
C LEU A 362 -11.75 4.39 -28.67
N LYS A 363 -12.69 3.44 -28.56
CA LYS A 363 -14.03 3.56 -29.15
C LYS A 363 -15.00 4.25 -28.20
N ASN A 364 -15.19 3.65 -27.04
CA ASN A 364 -16.13 4.13 -26.03
C ASN A 364 -15.47 4.13 -24.65
N ILE A 365 -15.95 5.04 -23.81
CA ILE A 365 -15.62 5.14 -22.39
C ILE A 365 -16.93 4.95 -21.66
N TYR A 366 -16.97 4.04 -20.70
CA TYR A 366 -18.16 3.73 -19.92
C TYR A 366 -17.93 4.08 -18.46
N ILE A 367 -18.91 4.74 -17.84
CA ILE A 367 -18.92 5.05 -16.41
C ILE A 367 -20.36 5.08 -15.92
N HIS A 368 -20.59 5.01 -14.61
CA HIS A 368 -21.91 5.29 -14.06
C HIS A 368 -22.27 6.79 -14.17
N GLU A 369 -23.54 7.11 -14.43
CA GLU A 369 -23.99 8.51 -14.65
C GLU A 369 -23.77 9.40 -13.42
N ALA A 370 -23.87 8.85 -12.20
CA ALA A 370 -23.67 9.60 -10.96
C ALA A 370 -22.24 10.14 -10.79
N ASP A 371 -21.25 9.53 -11.46
CA ASP A 371 -19.85 9.92 -11.39
C ASP A 371 -19.43 10.86 -12.55
N LYS A 372 -20.37 11.20 -13.44
CA LYS A 372 -20.10 12.05 -14.61
C LYS A 372 -19.55 13.42 -14.24
N GLU A 373 -20.10 14.08 -13.23
CA GLU A 373 -19.71 15.46 -12.88
C GLU A 373 -18.24 15.54 -12.46
N GLY A 374 -17.77 14.62 -11.59
CA GLY A 374 -16.36 14.57 -11.21
C GLY A 374 -15.45 14.17 -12.37
N LEU A 375 -15.88 13.26 -13.25
CA LEU A 375 -15.12 12.93 -14.46
C LEU A 375 -14.96 14.15 -15.38
N ASP A 376 -16.04 14.91 -15.62
CA ASP A 376 -16.02 16.12 -16.46
C ASP A 376 -15.03 17.17 -15.91
N GLU A 377 -14.94 17.32 -14.59
CA GLU A 377 -13.99 18.24 -13.94
C GLU A 377 -12.54 17.84 -14.26
N TRP A 378 -12.20 16.56 -14.10
CA TRP A 378 -10.86 16.06 -14.44
C TRP A 378 -10.54 16.21 -15.92
N MET A 379 -11.47 15.83 -16.81
CA MET A 379 -11.25 15.92 -18.25
C MET A 379 -11.11 17.37 -18.72
N THR A 380 -11.83 18.30 -18.09
CA THR A 380 -11.65 19.75 -18.33
C THR A 380 -10.24 20.21 -17.94
N ASN A 381 -9.74 19.79 -16.78
CA ASN A 381 -8.39 20.11 -16.30
C ASN A 381 -7.31 19.53 -17.21
N LEU A 382 -7.51 18.31 -17.71
CA LEU A 382 -6.64 17.63 -18.66
C LEU A 382 -6.80 18.10 -20.12
N LYS A 383 -7.80 18.94 -20.41
CA LYS A 383 -8.14 19.43 -21.75
C LYS A 383 -8.47 18.30 -22.73
N VAL A 384 -9.13 17.26 -22.23
CA VAL A 384 -9.63 16.13 -23.01
C VAL A 384 -11.13 16.31 -23.25
N ASP A 385 -11.56 16.14 -24.50
CA ASP A 385 -12.98 16.10 -24.86
C ASP A 385 -13.37 14.64 -25.14
N LEU A 386 -14.25 14.09 -24.31
CA LEU A 386 -14.75 12.72 -24.46
C LEU A 386 -15.81 12.60 -25.56
N GLY A 387 -16.45 13.71 -25.95
CA GLY A 387 -17.46 13.77 -27.00
C GLY A 387 -18.52 12.67 -26.91
N ASP A 388 -18.85 12.09 -28.07
CA ASP A 388 -19.84 11.00 -28.19
C ASP A 388 -19.30 9.64 -27.70
N SER A 389 -18.02 9.52 -27.35
CA SER A 389 -17.43 8.27 -26.85
C SER A 389 -17.85 7.95 -25.41
N LEU A 390 -18.27 8.94 -24.62
CA LEU A 390 -18.77 8.71 -23.26
C LEU A 390 -20.15 8.03 -23.29
N LYS A 391 -20.26 6.91 -22.60
CA LYS A 391 -21.47 6.09 -22.41
C LYS A 391 -21.71 5.85 -20.93
N PHE A 392 -22.97 5.60 -20.58
CA PHE A 392 -23.36 5.32 -19.21
C PHE A 392 -23.74 3.86 -19.03
N LEU A 393 -23.31 3.30 -17.90
CA LEU A 393 -23.70 1.99 -17.41
C LEU A 393 -24.54 2.13 -16.15
N LYS A 394 -25.36 1.11 -15.91
CA LYS A 394 -26.11 0.90 -14.67
C LYS A 394 -26.18 -0.59 -14.37
N GLU A 395 -26.67 -0.93 -13.19
CA GLU A 395 -26.87 -2.32 -12.79
C GLU A 395 -27.69 -3.11 -13.81
N GLY A 396 -27.21 -4.33 -14.10
CA GLY A 396 -27.84 -5.27 -15.04
C GLY A 396 -27.52 -5.00 -16.51
N ASP A 397 -26.81 -3.92 -16.82
CA ASP A 397 -26.21 -3.75 -18.15
C ASP A 397 -25.07 -4.78 -18.35
N THR A 398 -24.72 -4.98 -19.62
CA THR A 398 -23.61 -5.86 -20.02
C THR A 398 -22.76 -5.18 -21.08
N VAL A 399 -21.45 -5.40 -21.01
CA VAL A 399 -20.48 -4.98 -22.02
C VAL A 399 -19.83 -6.23 -22.61
N THR A 400 -19.50 -6.20 -23.90
CA THR A 400 -18.90 -7.36 -24.58
C THR A 400 -17.45 -7.10 -24.93
N VAL A 401 -16.58 -8.09 -24.65
CA VAL A 401 -15.23 -8.16 -25.20
C VAL A 401 -15.16 -9.41 -26.07
N GLY A 402 -15.14 -9.21 -27.39
CA GLY A 402 -15.29 -10.32 -28.33
C GLY A 402 -16.62 -11.04 -28.21
N ASN A 403 -16.59 -12.33 -27.91
CA ASN A 403 -17.76 -13.18 -27.68
C ASN A 403 -18.08 -13.39 -26.19
N GLU A 404 -17.34 -12.74 -25.29
CA GLU A 404 -17.51 -12.83 -23.85
C GLU A 404 -18.20 -11.57 -23.32
N THR A 405 -18.83 -11.73 -22.16
CA THR A 405 -19.65 -10.70 -21.53
C THR A 405 -19.07 -10.32 -20.19
N ILE A 406 -19.17 -9.03 -19.89
CA ILE A 406 -18.88 -8.43 -18.60
C ILE A 406 -20.19 -7.90 -18.04
N ASP A 407 -20.58 -8.37 -16.86
CA ASP A 407 -21.81 -7.92 -16.20
C ASP A 407 -21.49 -6.76 -15.25
N VAL A 408 -22.39 -5.78 -15.21
CA VAL A 408 -22.25 -4.57 -14.38
C VAL A 408 -23.14 -4.68 -13.13
N LEU A 409 -22.55 -4.38 -11.98
CA LEU A 409 -23.27 -4.26 -10.71
C LEU A 409 -22.93 -2.93 -10.03
N GLU A 410 -23.94 -2.25 -9.48
CA GLU A 410 -23.74 -1.03 -8.70
C GLU A 410 -23.33 -1.38 -7.26
N VAL A 411 -22.25 -0.77 -6.78
CA VAL A 411 -21.80 -0.89 -5.39
C VAL A 411 -21.45 0.52 -4.87
N PRO A 412 -22.44 1.43 -4.77
CA PRO A 412 -22.21 2.80 -4.31
C PRO A 412 -21.67 2.80 -2.88
N GLY A 413 -20.74 3.71 -2.59
CA GLY A 413 -20.06 3.82 -1.30
C GLY A 413 -18.86 4.75 -1.40
N HIS A 414 -17.77 4.26 -1.98
CA HIS A 414 -16.57 5.04 -2.25
C HIS A 414 -16.86 6.28 -3.13
N THR A 415 -17.66 6.11 -4.16
CA THR A 415 -18.36 7.20 -4.86
C THR A 415 -19.85 6.84 -5.01
N PRO A 416 -20.74 7.82 -5.26
CA PRO A 416 -22.13 7.54 -5.58
C PRO A 416 -22.31 6.70 -6.85
N GLY A 417 -21.36 6.73 -7.78
CA GLY A 417 -21.38 5.96 -9.03
C GLY A 417 -20.43 4.77 -9.06
N SER A 418 -19.94 4.29 -7.92
CA SER A 418 -19.06 3.11 -7.88
C SER A 418 -19.77 1.87 -8.46
N ILE A 419 -19.14 1.25 -9.46
CA ILE A 419 -19.61 0.03 -10.12
C ILE A 419 -18.51 -1.03 -10.14
N VAL A 420 -18.92 -2.30 -10.12
CA VAL A 420 -18.01 -3.46 -10.22
C VAL A 420 -18.35 -4.29 -11.46
N PHE A 421 -17.35 -5.00 -11.98
CA PHE A 421 -17.45 -5.75 -13.22
C PHE A 421 -17.20 -7.24 -12.98
N PHE A 422 -18.18 -8.09 -13.28
CA PHE A 422 -18.03 -9.54 -13.25
C PHE A 422 -17.54 -10.06 -14.61
N TYR A 423 -16.46 -10.82 -14.61
CA TYR A 423 -15.91 -11.44 -15.83
C TYR A 423 -15.24 -12.77 -15.51
N ASN A 424 -15.78 -13.86 -16.03
CA ASN A 424 -15.33 -15.23 -15.75
C ASN A 424 -15.21 -15.49 -14.24
N ASP A 425 -14.01 -15.81 -13.74
CA ASP A 425 -13.73 -16.08 -12.32
C ASP A 425 -13.28 -14.83 -11.54
N TYR A 426 -13.39 -13.64 -12.14
CA TYR A 426 -12.89 -12.38 -11.59
C TYR A 426 -14.00 -11.35 -11.35
N ILE A 427 -13.82 -10.52 -10.32
CA ILE A 427 -14.60 -9.29 -10.11
C ILE A 427 -13.66 -8.11 -9.98
N PHE A 428 -13.77 -7.14 -10.90
CA PHE A 428 -13.01 -5.89 -10.83
C PHE A 428 -13.80 -4.88 -10.02
N THR A 429 -13.25 -4.43 -8.89
CA THR A 429 -14.03 -3.65 -7.91
C THR A 429 -13.66 -2.18 -7.84
N GLY A 430 -12.54 -1.77 -8.44
CA GLY A 430 -11.96 -0.46 -8.15
C GLY A 430 -11.84 -0.26 -6.63
N ASP A 431 -12.30 0.90 -6.17
CA ASP A 431 -12.26 1.28 -4.76
C ASP A 431 -13.56 1.00 -4.00
N ALA A 432 -14.53 0.34 -4.62
CA ALA A 432 -15.76 -0.06 -3.94
C ALA A 432 -15.50 -1.03 -2.76
N ILE A 433 -14.42 -1.82 -2.85
CA ILE A 433 -13.98 -2.78 -1.82
C ILE A 433 -12.60 -2.42 -1.23
N GLY A 434 -11.75 -1.71 -1.99
CA GLY A 434 -10.37 -1.39 -1.59
C GLY A 434 -9.41 -2.58 -1.68
N SER A 435 -8.15 -2.36 -1.31
CA SER A 435 -7.09 -3.39 -1.24
C SER A 435 -6.25 -3.29 0.05
N GLY A 436 -6.81 -2.59 1.03
CA GLY A 436 -6.17 -2.11 2.24
C GLY A 436 -7.23 -1.34 3.00
N ASP A 437 -7.10 -0.03 3.07
CA ASP A 437 -8.16 0.81 3.63
C ASP A 437 -9.27 1.02 2.58
N LEU A 438 -10.52 0.63 2.87
CA LEU A 438 -11.67 1.07 2.07
C LEU A 438 -12.06 2.49 2.48
N TRP A 439 -11.92 3.45 1.57
CA TRP A 439 -12.28 4.84 1.83
C TRP A 439 -13.71 5.10 1.36
N LEU A 440 -14.65 5.41 2.25
CA LEU A 440 -16.01 5.79 1.83
C LEU A 440 -16.12 7.22 1.29
N ASN A 441 -15.00 7.95 1.25
CA ASN A 441 -14.88 9.31 0.69
C ASN A 441 -16.00 10.29 1.09
N GLY A 442 -16.43 10.21 2.36
CA GLY A 442 -17.48 11.06 2.90
C GLY A 442 -18.91 10.54 2.71
N GLU A 443 -19.11 9.28 2.35
CA GLU A 443 -20.41 8.60 2.50
C GLU A 443 -20.61 8.09 3.94
N TYR A 444 -21.88 7.89 4.31
CA TYR A 444 -22.29 7.25 5.56
C TYR A 444 -22.16 5.74 5.46
N VAL A 445 -21.60 5.10 6.48
CA VAL A 445 -21.47 3.63 6.52
C VAL A 445 -22.84 2.94 6.42
N GLU A 446 -23.89 3.56 6.98
CA GLU A 446 -25.27 3.07 6.88
C GLU A 446 -25.83 3.08 5.46
N ASN A 447 -25.32 3.95 4.58
CA ASN A 447 -25.72 4.00 3.18
C ASN A 447 -24.92 3.00 2.34
N TYR A 448 -23.68 2.70 2.75
CA TYR A 448 -22.86 1.66 2.14
C TYR A 448 -23.33 0.24 2.51
N LEU A 449 -23.85 0.04 3.74
CA LEU A 449 -24.22 -1.29 4.23
C LEU A 449 -25.20 -2.07 3.31
N PRO A 450 -26.30 -1.48 2.80
CA PRO A 450 -27.17 -2.18 1.85
C PRO A 450 -26.49 -2.53 0.52
N SER A 451 -25.52 -1.71 0.09
CA SER A 451 -24.75 -1.88 -1.14
C SER A 451 -23.82 -3.10 -1.05
N ILE A 452 -23.05 -3.22 0.03
CA ILE A 452 -22.18 -4.39 0.26
C ILE A 452 -22.98 -5.68 0.49
N HIS A 453 -24.15 -5.60 1.12
CA HIS A 453 -25.05 -6.76 1.26
C HIS A 453 -25.59 -7.23 -0.09
N HIS A 454 -26.05 -6.31 -0.93
CA HIS A 454 -26.51 -6.62 -2.28
C HIS A 454 -25.39 -7.26 -3.11
N PHE A 455 -24.17 -6.72 -3.02
CA PHE A 455 -23.01 -7.31 -3.70
C PHE A 455 -22.72 -8.75 -3.26
N LEU A 456 -22.71 -9.02 -1.95
CA LEU A 456 -22.51 -10.36 -1.41
C LEU A 456 -23.62 -11.34 -1.84
N ASP A 457 -24.87 -10.89 -1.90
CA ASP A 457 -25.99 -11.70 -2.38
C ASP A 457 -25.84 -12.08 -3.87
N GLU A 458 -25.36 -11.15 -4.71
CA GLU A 458 -25.08 -11.40 -6.13
C GLU A 458 -23.89 -12.35 -6.34
N ILE A 459 -22.80 -12.20 -5.58
CA ILE A 459 -21.67 -13.15 -5.60
C ILE A 459 -22.17 -14.56 -5.26
N LYS A 460 -23.01 -14.67 -4.24
CA LYS A 460 -23.58 -15.94 -3.78
C LYS A 460 -24.53 -16.56 -4.79
N ALA A 461 -25.34 -15.76 -5.47
CA ALA A 461 -26.22 -16.22 -6.54
C ALA A 461 -25.42 -16.81 -7.72
N ARG A 462 -24.18 -16.35 -7.92
CA ARG A 462 -23.28 -16.74 -9.02
C ARG A 462 -22.28 -17.86 -8.67
N GLY A 463 -22.23 -18.30 -7.42
CA GLY A 463 -21.47 -19.50 -7.00
C GLY A 463 -20.28 -19.29 -6.06
N ASN A 464 -20.09 -18.09 -5.49
CA ASN A 464 -19.12 -17.79 -4.42
C ASN A 464 -17.64 -18.13 -4.71
N SER A 465 -17.24 -18.25 -5.98
CA SER A 465 -15.87 -18.58 -6.37
C SER A 465 -15.32 -17.50 -7.30
N PHE A 466 -14.97 -16.36 -6.73
CA PHE A 466 -14.37 -15.24 -7.46
C PHE A 466 -13.09 -14.77 -6.78
N GLU A 467 -12.10 -14.46 -7.60
CA GLU A 467 -10.99 -13.60 -7.21
C GLU A 467 -11.41 -12.13 -7.36
N ILE A 468 -11.09 -11.33 -6.35
CA ILE A 468 -11.41 -9.90 -6.30
C ILE A 468 -10.18 -9.14 -6.76
N LEU A 469 -10.38 -8.29 -7.77
CA LEU A 469 -9.36 -7.51 -8.45
C LEU A 469 -9.60 -6.02 -8.15
N PRO A 470 -9.00 -5.49 -7.07
CA PRO A 470 -9.26 -4.12 -6.62
C PRO A 470 -8.51 -3.06 -7.43
N GLY A 471 -8.82 -1.80 -7.13
CA GLY A 471 -8.24 -0.62 -7.76
C GLY A 471 -6.78 -0.34 -7.41
N HIS A 472 -6.29 -0.84 -6.27
CA HIS A 472 -4.95 -0.56 -5.74
C HIS A 472 -4.22 -1.82 -5.31
N ALA A 473 -2.89 -1.75 -5.14
CA ALA A 473 -2.04 -2.82 -4.65
C ALA A 473 -1.49 -2.55 -3.23
N GLU A 474 -2.32 -2.06 -2.30
CA GLU A 474 -1.87 -1.75 -0.94
C GLU A 474 -1.42 -3.02 -0.19
N ASN A 475 -2.17 -4.12 -0.35
CA ASN A 475 -1.73 -5.47 -0.05
C ASN A 475 -1.47 -6.27 -1.33
N LYS A 476 -0.48 -7.17 -1.27
CA LYS A 476 -0.11 -8.04 -2.41
C LYS A 476 -0.78 -9.41 -2.36
N THR A 477 -1.36 -9.80 -1.23
CA THR A 477 -2.12 -11.05 -1.09
C THR A 477 -3.36 -11.02 -2.00
N PRO A 478 -3.61 -12.06 -2.81
CA PRO A 478 -4.83 -12.15 -3.61
C PRO A 478 -6.09 -12.07 -2.74
N PHE A 479 -7.09 -11.33 -3.22
CA PHE A 479 -8.35 -11.15 -2.53
C PHE A 479 -9.40 -12.10 -3.08
N TYR A 480 -10.24 -12.62 -2.19
CA TYR A 480 -11.33 -13.53 -2.55
C TYR A 480 -12.61 -13.07 -1.86
N VAL A 481 -13.71 -13.77 -2.12
CA VAL A 481 -15.03 -13.46 -1.52
C VAL A 481 -14.98 -13.26 0.00
N GLN A 482 -14.12 -13.98 0.73
CA GLN A 482 -13.94 -13.79 2.17
C GLN A 482 -13.54 -12.36 2.56
N TYR A 483 -12.75 -11.67 1.73
CA TYR A 483 -12.37 -10.28 1.97
C TYR A 483 -13.59 -9.34 1.86
N VAL A 484 -14.46 -9.58 0.89
CA VAL A 484 -15.72 -8.83 0.74
C VAL A 484 -16.65 -9.10 1.93
N GLU A 485 -16.71 -10.34 2.40
CA GLU A 485 -17.47 -10.71 3.61
C GLU A 485 -16.91 -10.01 4.86
N ASP A 486 -15.59 -9.93 5.00
CA ASP A 486 -14.94 -9.22 6.11
C ASP A 486 -15.22 -7.70 6.06
N ILE A 487 -15.21 -7.08 4.87
CA ILE A 487 -15.62 -5.68 4.68
C ILE A 487 -17.10 -5.49 5.05
N GLY A 488 -17.98 -6.40 4.63
CA GLY A 488 -19.40 -6.38 5.00
C GLY A 488 -19.62 -6.48 6.51
N ALA A 489 -18.94 -7.41 7.17
CA ALA A 489 -18.99 -7.57 8.63
C ALA A 489 -18.39 -6.37 9.37
N CYS A 490 -17.35 -5.73 8.80
CA CYS A 490 -16.82 -4.48 9.32
C CYS A 490 -17.87 -3.36 9.26
N ALA A 491 -18.54 -3.19 8.12
CA ALA A 491 -19.61 -2.21 7.96
C ALA A 491 -20.77 -2.46 8.93
N GLU A 492 -21.21 -3.72 9.09
CA GLU A 492 -22.21 -4.10 10.09
C GLU A 492 -21.79 -3.71 11.50
N GLY A 493 -20.57 -4.05 11.88
CA GLY A 493 -20.04 -3.81 13.21
C GLY A 493 -19.83 -2.33 13.56
N ILE A 494 -19.58 -1.49 12.55
CA ILE A 494 -19.58 -0.03 12.71
C ILE A 494 -21.00 0.48 12.95
N VAL A 495 -21.96 0.02 12.13
CA VAL A 495 -23.36 0.50 12.18
C VAL A 495 -24.07 0.05 13.46
N ASP A 496 -23.81 -1.16 13.95
CA ASP A 496 -24.43 -1.67 15.18
C ASP A 496 -23.65 -1.37 16.46
N GLY A 497 -22.47 -0.74 16.33
CA GLY A 497 -21.60 -0.36 17.44
C GLY A 497 -20.89 -1.53 18.15
N SER A 498 -20.85 -2.72 17.53
CA SER A 498 -20.15 -3.88 18.09
C SER A 498 -18.64 -3.84 17.88
N LEU A 499 -18.14 -3.05 16.92
CA LEU A 499 -16.71 -2.87 16.69
C LEU A 499 -16.16 -1.60 17.33
N PRO A 500 -14.94 -1.65 17.89
CA PRO A 500 -14.26 -0.45 18.34
C PRO A 500 -13.91 0.44 17.14
N VAL A 501 -14.26 1.72 17.24
CA VAL A 501 -13.89 2.73 16.26
C VAL A 501 -12.63 3.46 16.74
N GLY A 502 -11.57 3.41 15.94
CA GLY A 502 -10.31 4.10 16.17
C GLY A 502 -10.20 5.42 15.41
N VAL A 503 -9.08 6.14 15.63
CA VAL A 503 -8.73 7.36 14.90
C VAL A 503 -7.97 7.02 13.64
N TYR A 504 -8.44 7.48 12.48
CA TYR A 504 -7.68 7.30 11.25
C TYR A 504 -6.47 8.21 11.24
N THR A 505 -5.29 7.67 10.91
CA THR A 505 -4.02 8.38 11.11
C THR A 505 -3.62 9.21 9.88
N ARG A 506 -3.94 8.74 8.66
CA ARG A 506 -3.57 9.44 7.41
C ARG A 506 -4.37 10.72 7.19
N ARG A 507 -5.63 10.75 7.60
CA ARG A 507 -6.53 11.91 7.48
C ARG A 507 -7.43 11.99 8.70
N VAL A 508 -7.94 13.18 8.99
CA VAL A 508 -8.92 13.36 10.06
C VAL A 508 -10.16 12.51 9.77
N GLY A 509 -10.38 11.49 10.58
CA GLY A 509 -11.56 10.63 10.51
C GLY A 509 -11.45 9.43 11.44
N ALA A 510 -12.28 8.44 11.18
CA ALA A 510 -12.38 7.21 11.95
C ALA A 510 -12.04 6.00 11.09
N TYR A 511 -11.62 4.93 11.75
CA TYR A 511 -11.47 3.62 11.10
C TYR A 511 -11.99 2.51 11.99
N ALA A 512 -12.38 1.41 11.38
CA ALA A 512 -12.63 0.15 12.08
C ALA A 512 -12.14 -1.01 11.23
N THR A 513 -11.75 -2.10 11.90
CA THR A 513 -11.25 -3.32 11.27
C THR A 513 -12.04 -4.53 11.71
N TYR A 514 -12.20 -5.49 10.82
CA TYR A 514 -12.72 -6.82 11.12
C TYR A 514 -11.98 -7.85 10.26
N ASN A 515 -11.23 -8.76 10.89
CA ASN A 515 -10.34 -9.70 10.20
C ASN A 515 -9.46 -8.96 9.18
N SER A 516 -9.63 -9.25 7.88
CA SER A 516 -8.87 -8.61 6.80
C SER A 516 -9.50 -7.30 6.29
N GLY A 517 -10.77 -7.03 6.63
CA GLY A 517 -11.49 -5.83 6.21
C GLY A 517 -11.13 -4.61 7.06
N ASN A 518 -10.91 -3.47 6.40
CA ASN A 518 -10.71 -2.17 7.03
C ASN A 518 -11.53 -1.10 6.31
N ILE A 519 -12.25 -0.27 7.07
CA ILE A 519 -13.05 0.84 6.52
C ILE A 519 -12.63 2.15 7.18
N TYR A 520 -12.23 3.10 6.35
CA TYR A 520 -12.08 4.51 6.70
C TYR A 520 -13.36 5.29 6.39
N PHE A 521 -13.80 6.08 7.37
CA PHE A 521 -14.99 6.91 7.26
C PHE A 521 -14.86 8.20 8.09
N ASP A 522 -15.66 9.20 7.74
CA ASP A 522 -15.76 10.42 8.54
C ASP A 522 -16.51 10.11 9.85
N SER A 523 -15.91 10.40 11.01
CA SER A 523 -16.50 10.10 12.31
C SER A 523 -17.82 10.83 12.57
N SER A 524 -18.09 11.93 11.87
CA SER A 524 -19.37 12.63 11.91
C SER A 524 -20.46 11.98 11.05
N LYS A 525 -20.09 10.98 10.24
CA LYS A 525 -20.95 10.27 9.29
C LYS A 525 -21.26 8.84 9.70
N VAL A 526 -21.29 8.62 11.00
CA VAL A 526 -22.05 7.53 11.63
C VAL A 526 -23.19 8.20 12.38
N LYS A 527 -24.43 7.78 12.14
CA LYS A 527 -25.59 8.35 12.82
C LYS A 527 -25.46 8.05 14.31
N ALA A 528 -25.32 9.10 15.13
CA ALA A 528 -25.44 8.97 16.57
C ALA A 528 -26.85 8.45 16.92
N GLU A 529 -26.92 7.41 17.76
CA GLU A 529 -28.18 6.86 18.29
C GLU A 529 -29.03 7.91 19.03
#